data_AF-A0AA41YST3-F1
#
_entry.id   AF-A0AA41YST3-F1
#
_cell.length_a   1.000
_cell.length_b   1.000
_cell.length_c   1.000
_cell.angle_alpha   90.00
_cell.angle_beta   90.00
_cell.angle_gamma   90.00
#
_symmetry.space_group_name_H-M   'P 1'
#
loop_
_entity.id
_entity.type
_entity.pdbx_description
1 polymer ?
#
loop_
_entity_poly.entity_id
_entity_poly.type
_entity_poly.pdbx_seq_one_letter_code
_entity_poly.pdbx_strand_id
1 'polypeptide(L)'
;MTEARKTVQTSGRGFASMDIEKRRAIARKGGESVPNEKRSFSQNPTLASQAGRKGGKSVNPEKRSFSQDHGLAAQAGRKGGHASHGLLQAVKAPA
;
A
#
# COMPACT_ATOMS: atom_id res chain seq x y z
N MET A 1 47.53 6.62 -25.82
CA MET A 1 46.55 5.54 -26.05
C MET A 1 45.34 5.80 -25.15
N THR A 2 44.30 6.44 -25.68
CA THR A 2 43.08 6.79 -24.95
C THR A 2 41.95 5.85 -25.35
N GLU A 3 41.66 4.83 -24.54
CA GLU A 3 40.45 4.01 -24.67
C GLU A 3 39.25 4.78 -24.10
N ALA A 4 38.33 5.17 -24.99
CA ALA A 4 37.05 5.73 -24.61
C ALA A 4 36.19 4.62 -23.97
N ARG A 5 35.90 4.77 -22.67
CA ARG A 5 34.91 3.94 -21.97
C ARG A 5 33.56 4.10 -22.64
N LYS A 6 33.18 3.10 -23.43
CA LYS A 6 31.86 2.96 -24.04
C LYS A 6 30.81 2.87 -22.92
N THR A 7 30.14 3.98 -22.64
CA THR A 7 28.99 4.01 -21.73
C THR A 7 27.95 3.05 -22.26
N VAL A 8 27.63 1.99 -21.50
CA VAL A 8 26.58 1.04 -21.84
C VAL A 8 25.27 1.81 -21.84
N GLN A 9 24.82 2.28 -23.00
CA GLN A 9 23.48 2.78 -23.20
C GLN A 9 22.55 1.60 -22.89
N THR A 10 21.88 1.66 -21.73
CA THR A 10 20.83 0.70 -21.42
C THR A 10 19.78 0.86 -22.52
N SER A 11 19.71 -0.11 -23.42
CA SER A 11 18.59 -0.21 -24.37
C SER A 11 17.31 -0.04 -23.56
N GLY A 12 16.36 0.81 -23.97
CA GLY A 12 15.11 1.15 -23.26
C GLY A 12 14.15 -0.02 -22.99
N ARG A 13 14.69 -1.11 -22.46
CA ARG A 13 14.10 -2.38 -22.11
C ARG A 13 13.93 -2.41 -20.60
N GLY A 14 12.96 -3.17 -20.12
CA GLY A 14 12.65 -3.31 -18.71
C GLY A 14 11.53 -2.38 -18.22
N PHE A 15 11.03 -2.68 -17.02
CA PHE A 15 9.83 -2.07 -16.46
C PHE A 15 9.94 -0.55 -16.32
N ALA A 16 11.09 -0.05 -15.86
CA ALA A 16 11.33 1.39 -15.64
C ALA A 16 11.28 2.22 -16.93
N SER A 17 11.63 1.61 -18.07
CA SER A 17 11.67 2.22 -19.40
C SER A 17 10.30 2.22 -20.09
N MET A 18 9.28 1.55 -19.53
CA MET A 18 7.92 1.55 -20.06
C MET A 18 7.18 2.86 -19.73
N ASP A 19 6.18 3.15 -20.57
CA ASP A 19 5.25 4.25 -20.34
C ASP A 19 4.62 4.20 -18.92
N ILE A 20 4.38 5.38 -18.34
CA ILE A 20 3.90 5.54 -16.96
C ILE A 20 2.52 4.88 -16.79
N GLU A 21 1.62 5.06 -17.75
CA GLU A 21 0.27 4.49 -17.65
C GLU A 21 0.31 2.97 -17.75
N LYS A 22 1.17 2.43 -18.63
CA LYS A 22 1.39 0.98 -18.74
C LYS A 22 1.98 0.38 -17.45
N ARG A 23 2.95 1.06 -16.82
CA ARG A 23 3.49 0.64 -15.52
C ARG A 23 2.42 0.63 -14.43
N ARG A 24 1.62 1.68 -14.34
CA ARG A 24 0.52 1.80 -13.36
C ARG A 24 -0.51 0.71 -13.55
N ALA A 25 -0.89 0.41 -14.80
CA ALA A 25 -1.82 -0.67 -15.11
C ALA A 25 -1.28 -2.02 -14.66
N ILE A 26 0.01 -2.31 -14.87
CA ILE A 26 0.65 -3.55 -14.40
C ILE A 26 0.68 -3.62 -12.87
N ALA A 27 1.07 -2.54 -12.19
CA ALA A 27 1.09 -2.47 -10.74
C ALA A 27 -0.32 -2.67 -10.14
N ARG A 28 -1.34 -2.04 -10.73
CA ARG A 28 -2.74 -2.20 -10.35
C ARG A 28 -3.20 -3.66 -10.54
N LYS A 29 -2.93 -4.25 -11.71
CA LYS A 29 -3.25 -5.66 -12.01
C LYS A 29 -2.57 -6.63 -11.05
N GLY A 30 -1.34 -6.34 -10.62
CA GLY A 30 -0.65 -7.10 -9.58
C GLY A 30 -1.43 -7.12 -8.26
N GLY A 31 -1.92 -5.97 -7.79
CA GLY A 31 -2.74 -5.86 -6.57
C GLY A 31 -4.16 -6.43 -6.71
N GLU A 32 -4.75 -6.36 -7.90
CA GLU A 32 -6.08 -6.90 -8.21
C GLU A 32 -6.08 -8.42 -8.44
N SER A 33 -4.92 -9.02 -8.76
CA SER A 33 -4.81 -10.46 -9.05
C SER A 33 -5.27 -11.37 -7.91
N VAL A 34 -5.21 -10.88 -6.66
CA VAL A 34 -5.70 -11.59 -5.48
C VAL A 34 -7.05 -10.99 -5.08
N PRO A 35 -8.15 -11.79 -5.17
CA PRO A 35 -9.46 -11.39 -4.69
C PRO A 35 -9.39 -10.89 -3.25
N ASN A 36 -10.25 -9.95 -2.88
CA ASN A 36 -10.14 -9.25 -1.60
C ASN A 36 -10.15 -10.23 -0.41
N GLU A 37 -10.91 -11.31 -0.50
CA GLU A 37 -11.10 -12.35 0.52
C GLU A 37 -9.84 -13.21 0.69
N LYS A 38 -9.01 -13.32 -0.36
CA LYS A 38 -7.78 -14.13 -0.37
C LYS A 38 -6.52 -13.32 -0.08
N ARG A 39 -6.63 -12.00 0.12
CA ARG A 39 -5.50 -11.16 0.49
C ARG A 39 -5.08 -11.45 1.93
N SER A 40 -3.77 -11.57 2.18
CA SER A 40 -3.23 -11.91 3.51
C SER A 40 -3.68 -10.95 4.61
N PHE A 41 -3.87 -9.66 4.27
CA PHE A 41 -4.37 -8.65 5.21
C PHE A 41 -5.87 -8.78 5.52
N SER A 42 -6.67 -9.34 4.60
CA SER A 42 -8.09 -9.59 4.83
C SER A 42 -8.33 -10.88 5.61
N GLN A 43 -7.45 -11.87 5.45
CA GLN A 43 -7.55 -13.17 6.13
C GLN A 43 -7.17 -13.11 7.60
N ASN A 44 -6.19 -12.27 7.97
CA ASN A 44 -5.71 -12.15 9.34
C ASN A 44 -5.70 -10.68 9.80
N PRO A 45 -6.77 -10.24 10.49
CA PRO A 45 -6.88 -8.88 11.02
C PRO A 45 -5.74 -8.51 11.98
N THR A 46 -5.25 -9.49 12.75
CA THR A 46 -4.13 -9.30 13.67
C THR A 46 -2.84 -9.02 12.92
N LEU A 47 -2.55 -9.76 11.85
CA LEU A 47 -1.39 -9.52 10.99
C LEU A 47 -1.46 -8.14 10.33
N ALA A 48 -2.63 -7.75 9.82
CA ALA A 48 -2.85 -6.43 9.22
C ALA A 48 -2.61 -5.30 10.23
N SER A 49 -3.15 -5.44 11.44
CA SER A 49 -2.98 -4.48 12.52
C SER A 49 -1.51 -4.38 12.96
N GLN A 50 -0.81 -5.51 13.08
CA GLN A 50 0.61 -5.53 13.44
C GLN A 50 1.49 -4.91 12.36
N ALA A 51 1.25 -5.22 11.09
CA ALA A 51 1.97 -4.66 9.95
C ALA A 51 1.76 -3.14 9.86
N GLY A 52 0.50 -2.69 10.01
CA GLY A 52 0.18 -1.26 10.07
C GLY A 52 0.88 -0.54 11.21
N ARG A 53 0.87 -1.12 12.42
CA ARG A 53 1.58 -0.58 13.59
C ARG A 53 3.09 -0.51 13.36
N LYS A 54 3.69 -1.55 12.75
CA LYS A 54 5.13 -1.59 12.44
C LYS A 54 5.50 -0.50 11.42
N GLY A 55 4.70 -0.35 10.36
CA GLY A 55 4.88 0.71 9.36
C GLY A 55 4.72 2.12 9.95
N GLY A 56 3.77 2.33 10.85
CA GLY A 56 3.64 3.63 11.54
C GLY A 56 4.81 3.95 12.46
N LYS A 57 5.46 2.92 13.04
CA LYS A 57 6.61 3.09 13.93
C LYS A 57 7.91 3.43 13.18
N SER A 58 8.07 3.06 11.91
CA SER A 58 9.28 3.38 11.13
C SER A 58 9.39 4.86 10.78
N VAL A 59 8.31 5.61 10.92
CA VAL A 59 8.30 7.08 10.77
C VAL A 59 8.72 7.73 12.09
N ASN A 60 9.59 8.74 12.03
CA ASN A 60 9.97 9.55 13.19
C ASN A 60 8.70 10.10 13.88
N PRO A 61 8.53 9.95 15.21
CA PRO A 61 7.37 10.45 15.97
C PRO A 61 6.86 11.83 15.58
N GLU A 62 7.77 12.80 15.35
CA GLU A 62 7.41 14.17 15.00
C GLU A 62 6.83 14.27 13.59
N LYS A 63 7.28 13.41 12.66
CA LYS A 63 6.85 13.40 11.25
C LYS A 63 5.65 12.50 10.99
N ARG A 64 5.06 11.90 12.02
CA ARG A 64 3.88 11.04 11.87
C ARG A 64 2.66 11.89 11.60
N SER A 65 1.76 11.40 10.74
CA SER A 65 0.53 12.12 10.38
C SER A 65 -0.32 12.50 11.60
N PHE A 66 -0.30 11.70 12.66
CA PHE A 66 -1.01 12.01 13.91
C PHE A 66 -0.40 13.12 14.76
N SER A 67 0.87 13.43 14.56
CA SER A 67 1.56 14.54 15.24
C SER A 67 1.49 15.82 14.41
N GLN A 68 1.33 15.69 13.09
CA GLN A 68 1.32 16.80 12.14
C GLN A 68 -0.10 17.33 11.90
N ASP A 69 -1.08 16.46 11.70
CA ASP A 69 -2.47 16.81 11.42
C ASP A 69 -3.43 15.80 12.06
N HIS A 70 -4.03 16.20 13.17
CA HIS A 70 -5.02 15.40 13.89
C HIS A 70 -6.26 15.08 13.05
N GLY A 71 -6.68 15.99 12.17
CA GLY A 71 -7.84 15.80 11.30
C GLY A 71 -7.60 14.70 10.27
N LEU A 72 -6.45 14.75 9.59
CA LEU A 72 -6.02 13.71 8.66
C LEU A 72 -5.87 12.35 9.36
N ALA A 73 -5.27 12.34 10.54
CA ALA A 73 -5.11 11.12 11.33
C ALA A 73 -6.45 10.50 11.75
N ALA A 74 -7.41 11.33 12.19
CA ALA A 74 -8.76 10.88 12.52
C ALA A 74 -9.50 10.32 11.29
N GLN A 75 -9.35 10.95 10.12
CA GLN A 75 -9.93 10.45 8.87
C GLN A 75 -9.31 9.10 8.47
N ALA A 76 -7.99 8.97 8.54
CA ALA A 76 -7.29 7.71 8.27
C ALA A 76 -7.70 6.61 9.25
N GLY A 77 -7.80 6.94 10.54
CA GLY A 77 -8.28 6.05 11.60
C GLY A 77 -9.72 5.58 11.36
N ARG A 78 -10.64 6.51 11.05
CA ARG A 78 -12.02 6.17 10.70
C ARG A 78 -12.09 5.27 9.48
N LYS A 79 -11.37 5.59 8.40
CA LYS A 79 -11.33 4.75 7.19
C LYS A 79 -10.83 3.33 7.48
N GLY A 80 -9.78 3.19 8.29
CA GLY A 80 -9.30 1.88 8.75
C GLY A 80 -10.30 1.14 9.64
N GLY A 81 -11.01 1.88 10.50
CA GLY A 81 -12.10 1.37 11.33
C GLY A 81 -13.27 0.86 10.48
N HIS A 82 -13.73 1.62 9.49
CA HIS A 82 -14.80 1.21 8.57
C HIS A 82 -14.43 -0.04 7.75
N ALA A 83 -13.18 -0.14 7.28
CA ALA A 83 -12.70 -1.35 6.60
C ALA A 83 -12.73 -2.59 7.52
N SER A 84 -12.55 -2.39 8.82
CA SER A 84 -12.57 -3.46 9.83
C SER A 84 -13.99 -3.78 10.36
N HIS A 85 -14.87 -2.78 10.44
CA HIS A 85 -16.22 -2.90 11.02
C HIS A 85 -17.32 -3.21 9.99
N GLY A 86 -17.10 -3.01 8.69
CA GLY A 86 -18.06 -3.38 7.65
C GLY A 86 -18.42 -4.87 7.61
N LEU A 87 -17.57 -5.74 8.17
CA LEU A 87 -17.82 -7.18 8.28
C LEU A 87 -18.64 -7.57 9.53
N LEU A 88 -18.63 -6.75 10.60
CA LEU A 88 -19.28 -7.07 11.87
C LEU A 88 -20.74 -6.60 11.96
N GLN A 89 -21.19 -5.69 11.07
CA GLN A 89 -22.59 -5.26 11.05
C GLN A 89 -23.52 -6.24 10.29
N ALA A 90 -22.98 -7.12 9.44
CA ALA A 90 -23.77 -8.08 8.67
C ALA A 90 -24.26 -9.31 9.47
N VAL A 91 -23.81 -9.49 10.72
CA VAL A 91 -24.18 -10.63 11.59
C VAL A 91 -25.15 -10.25 12.73
N LYS A 92 -25.67 -9.01 12.76
CA LYS A 92 -26.65 -8.57 13.75
C LYS A 92 -27.80 -7.79 13.12
N ALA A 93 -28.56 -8.45 12.24
CA ALA A 93 -29.93 -8.07 11.95
C ALA A 93 -30.85 -9.17 12.53
N PRO A 94 -31.57 -8.95 13.64
CA PRO A 94 -32.70 -9.81 14.00
C PRO A 94 -33.88 -9.53 13.04
N ALA A 95 -34.64 -10.60 12.77
CA ALA A 95 -35.87 -10.63 11.97
C ALA A 95 -36.99 -9.73 12.52
#